data_AF-A0A1X0ZNR1-F1
#
_entry.id   AF-A0A1X0ZNR1-F1
#
_cell.length_a   1.000
_cell.length_b   1.000
_cell.length_c   1.000
_cell.angle_alpha   90.00
_cell.angle_beta   90.00
_cell.angle_gamma   90.00
#
_symmetry.space_group_name_H-M   'P 1'
#
loop_
_entity.id
_entity.type
_entity.pdbx_description
1 polymer ?
#
loop_
_entity_poly.entity_id
_entity_poly.type
_entity_poly.pdbx_seq_one_letter_code
_entity_poly.pdbx_strand_id
1 'polypeptide(L)'
;MRILWTLPYLPWPTTSGSKTRQYHLLRELSRHGHRITLLAQSKVPLGDAAREMLEPLVERLIVLPRRPLHSPLNLLASPIIDYPMRAIIHGLAPCLRHRFEQLLDEPWDVIQIEHSYSFQPFEKALQARRLPFMLTEHNLESVMGTACHDRLPLWLRPLNAFDRWRYRRWEQRVLRQPSEVVAVSAHDAEWIGQISGRPVNVVVNGVDCDYYQDVRPAYRSQRLLFVGNFEYGANLEAIEWALEEILPQVWMSNPAVRLAIAGHALPASWKLHWNDPRIEWIGYRPDLRDLQRRSALFFAPLRYAGGSKVKILEAMAAGLPVLTTSKGASGLAINSGEHYLGSDDSGQLALSITQLLNQPWRMCQLGETGRQFVRQRHDWSVAAQQLMNVHIRLSQLGPIEAMDTALLGRSVK
;
A
#
# COMPACT_ATOMS: atom_id res chain seq x y z
N MET A 1 9.58 -5.49 23.30
CA MET A 1 10.81 -5.23 22.52
C MET A 1 11.03 -3.73 22.36
N ARG A 2 12.29 -3.28 22.33
CA ARG A 2 12.74 -1.94 21.92
C ARG A 2 13.02 -1.93 20.43
N ILE A 3 12.28 -1.10 19.69
CA ILE A 3 12.27 -1.08 18.22
C ILE A 3 12.75 0.28 17.74
N LEU A 4 13.80 0.31 16.91
CA LEU A 4 14.18 1.49 16.14
C LEU A 4 13.53 1.41 14.76
N TRP A 5 12.56 2.28 14.49
CA TRP A 5 11.79 2.28 13.25
C TRP A 5 12.06 3.54 12.44
N THR A 6 12.58 3.41 11.23
CA THR A 6 12.86 4.55 10.35
C THR A 6 11.81 4.71 9.26
N LEU A 7 11.29 5.92 9.08
CA LEU A 7 10.33 6.26 8.02
C LEU A 7 10.81 7.42 7.12
N PRO A 8 10.68 7.31 5.79
CA PRO A 8 10.99 8.42 4.88
C PRO A 8 9.91 9.53 4.86
N TYR A 9 8.88 9.43 5.69
CA TYR A 9 7.76 10.37 5.84
C TYR A 9 7.10 10.23 7.22
N LEU A 10 6.31 11.23 7.63
CA LEU A 10 5.40 11.09 8.77
C LEU A 10 4.20 10.19 8.43
N PRO A 11 3.83 9.23 9.30
CA PRO A 11 2.72 8.31 9.06
C PRO A 11 1.34 8.96 9.31
N TRP A 12 1.29 10.15 9.90
CA TRP A 12 0.08 10.95 10.09
C TRP A 12 0.20 12.33 9.41
N PRO A 13 -0.90 12.90 8.85
CA PRO A 13 -2.20 12.27 8.61
C PRO A 13 -2.12 11.14 7.58
N THR A 14 -3.02 10.16 7.68
CA THR A 14 -3.10 8.95 6.83
C THR A 14 -3.64 9.26 5.43
N THR A 15 -2.89 10.06 4.67
CA THR A 15 -3.29 10.56 3.34
C THR A 15 -2.87 9.66 2.18
N SER A 16 -2.21 8.53 2.45
CA SER A 16 -1.82 7.55 1.44
C SER A 16 -1.77 6.15 2.07
N GLY A 17 -1.91 5.10 1.26
CA GLY A 17 -1.89 3.71 1.75
C GLY A 17 -0.64 3.37 2.56
N SER A 18 0.53 3.85 2.13
CA SER A 18 1.77 3.67 2.89
C SER A 18 1.73 4.36 4.25
N LYS A 19 1.18 5.57 4.37
CA LYS A 19 1.03 6.24 5.67
C LYS A 19 0.01 5.55 6.57
N THR A 20 -1.14 5.18 6.02
CA THR A 20 -2.19 4.42 6.71
C THR A 20 -1.61 3.15 7.32
N ARG A 21 -0.88 2.36 6.53
CA ARG A 21 -0.21 1.15 7.02
C ARG A 21 0.71 1.42 8.20
N GLN A 22 1.62 2.38 8.06
CA GLN A 22 2.62 2.65 9.09
C GLN A 22 1.96 3.15 10.38
N TYR A 23 0.95 4.02 10.28
CA TYR A 23 0.18 4.49 11.44
C TYR A 23 -0.53 3.34 12.18
N HIS A 24 -1.24 2.47 11.47
CA HIS A 24 -1.98 1.39 12.12
C HIS A 24 -1.05 0.32 12.71
N LEU A 25 0.05 -0.02 12.03
CA LEU A 25 1.03 -0.95 12.60
C LEU A 25 1.70 -0.37 13.85
N LEU A 26 2.07 0.91 13.84
CA LEU A 26 2.57 1.60 15.04
C LEU A 26 1.56 1.51 16.19
N ARG A 27 0.27 1.78 15.91
CA ARG A 27 -0.81 1.69 16.90
C ARG A 27 -0.91 0.29 17.49
N GLU A 28 -0.95 -0.74 16.66
CA GLU A 28 -1.08 -2.12 17.13
C GLU A 28 0.16 -2.60 17.91
N LEU A 29 1.37 -2.30 17.44
CA LEU A 29 2.61 -2.62 18.18
C LEU A 29 2.67 -1.88 19.52
N SER A 30 2.27 -0.61 19.57
CA SER A 30 2.19 0.15 20.82
C SER A 30 1.21 -0.51 21.82
N ARG A 31 0.03 -0.94 21.35
CA ARG A 31 -0.96 -1.66 22.17
C ARG A 31 -0.44 -2.99 22.74
N HIS A 32 0.49 -3.64 22.05
CA HIS A 32 1.16 -4.86 22.52
C HIS A 32 2.36 -4.57 23.44
N GLY A 33 2.56 -3.32 23.86
CA GLY A 33 3.60 -2.93 24.83
C GLY A 33 5.00 -2.78 24.24
N HIS A 34 5.12 -2.64 22.92
CA HIS A 34 6.42 -2.39 22.29
C HIS A 34 6.89 -0.95 22.53
N ARG A 35 8.19 -0.81 22.81
CA ARG A 35 8.86 0.47 23.04
C ARG A 35 9.47 0.95 21.74
N ILE A 36 8.77 1.85 21.04
CA ILE A 36 9.12 2.25 19.67
C ILE A 36 9.83 3.62 19.69
N THR A 37 11.01 3.69 19.08
CA THR A 37 11.63 4.96 18.68
C THR A 37 11.42 5.17 17.19
N LEU A 38 10.63 6.17 16.84
CA LEU A 38 10.29 6.50 15.46
C LEU A 38 11.23 7.60 14.94
N LEU A 39 12.08 7.27 13.99
CA LEU A 39 12.94 8.21 13.27
C LEU A 39 12.33 8.51 11.90
N ALA A 40 11.60 9.61 11.79
CA ALA A 40 10.90 9.99 10.57
C ALA A 40 11.50 11.21 9.90
N GLN A 41 11.39 11.28 8.58
CA GLN A 41 11.60 12.51 7.83
C GLN A 41 10.27 13.22 7.53
N SER A 42 10.28 14.55 7.43
CA SER A 42 9.10 15.31 7.01
C SER A 42 9.44 16.47 6.09
N LYS A 43 8.55 16.74 5.13
CA LYS A 43 8.62 17.95 4.28
C LYS A 43 8.13 19.19 5.02
N VAL A 44 7.27 19.00 6.01
CA VAL A 44 6.67 20.06 6.82
C VAL A 44 7.08 19.89 8.27
N PRO A 45 7.25 20.97 9.05
CA PRO A 45 7.48 20.85 10.48
C PRO A 45 6.42 19.98 11.16
N LEU A 46 6.82 19.32 12.25
CA LEU A 46 5.90 18.51 13.05
C LEU A 46 4.88 19.43 13.74
N GLY A 47 3.64 19.45 13.25
CA GLY A 47 2.54 20.20 13.83
C GLY A 47 1.86 19.46 15.00
N ASP A 48 1.08 20.20 15.78
CA ASP A 48 0.49 19.72 17.04
C ASP A 48 -0.44 18.52 16.85
N ALA A 49 -1.31 18.56 15.84
CA ALA A 49 -2.20 17.44 15.52
C ALA A 49 -1.44 16.14 15.17
N ALA A 50 -0.21 16.23 14.64
CA ALA A 50 0.60 15.05 14.41
C ALA A 50 1.33 14.57 15.67
N ARG A 51 1.65 15.48 16.60
CA ARG A 51 2.20 15.11 17.92
C ARG A 51 1.16 14.37 18.75
N GLU A 52 -0.03 14.94 18.87
CA GLU A 52 -1.15 14.36 19.63
C GLU A 52 -1.48 12.92 19.20
N MET A 53 -1.36 12.65 17.89
CA MET A 53 -1.67 11.32 17.34
C MET A 53 -0.50 10.33 17.38
N LEU A 54 0.75 10.78 17.39
CA LEU A 54 1.93 9.90 17.28
C LEU A 54 2.68 9.72 18.59
N GLU A 55 2.81 10.76 19.42
CA GLU A 55 3.54 10.70 20.69
C GLU A 55 2.97 9.64 21.65
N PRO A 56 1.64 9.41 21.76
CA PRO A 56 1.13 8.31 22.57
C PRO A 56 1.48 6.91 22.06
N LEU A 57 1.84 6.78 20.78
CA LEU A 57 2.11 5.48 20.15
C LEU A 57 3.59 5.08 20.25
N VAL A 58 4.48 6.01 20.58
CA VAL A 58 5.93 5.80 20.53
C VAL A 58 6.59 6.29 21.82
N GLU A 59 7.68 5.64 22.22
CA GLU A 59 8.49 6.12 23.34
C GLU A 59 9.25 7.40 22.97
N ARG A 60 9.72 7.48 21.72
CA ARG A 60 10.48 8.63 21.24
C ARG A 60 10.14 8.94 19.79
N LEU A 61 9.63 10.15 19.55
CA LEU A 61 9.35 10.68 18.22
C LEU A 61 10.47 11.62 17.78
N ILE A 62 11.23 11.24 16.75
CA ILE A 62 12.31 12.05 16.18
C ILE A 62 11.95 12.39 14.74
N VAL A 63 11.68 13.66 14.47
CA VAL A 63 11.30 14.14 13.13
C VAL A 63 12.36 15.07 12.60
N LEU A 64 12.95 14.70 11.46
CA LEU A 64 13.98 15.48 10.79
C LEU A 64 13.46 16.12 9.51
N PRO A 65 13.93 17.33 9.17
CA PRO A 65 13.53 17.99 7.94
C PRO A 65 14.04 17.21 6.72
N ARG A 66 13.20 17.12 5.69
CA ARG A 66 13.52 16.53 4.39
C ARG A 66 13.71 17.61 3.35
N ARG A 67 14.75 17.48 2.52
CA ARG A 67 14.99 18.38 1.39
C ARG A 67 13.83 18.30 0.37
N PRO A 68 13.41 19.43 -0.22
CA PRO A 68 12.43 19.42 -1.32
C PRO A 68 12.93 18.63 -2.54
N LEU A 69 11.98 18.07 -3.31
CA LEU A 69 12.26 17.31 -4.53
C LEU A 69 13.07 18.12 -5.56
N HIS A 70 12.70 19.39 -5.75
CA HIS A 70 13.29 20.30 -6.73
C HIS A 70 14.58 20.98 -6.28
N SER A 71 15.20 20.52 -5.18
CA SER A 71 16.50 21.05 -4.77
C SER A 71 17.52 20.87 -5.91
N PRO A 72 18.22 21.93 -6.35
CA PRO A 72 19.19 21.84 -7.46
C PRO A 72 20.32 20.85 -7.17
N LEU A 73 20.63 20.63 -5.88
CA LEU A 73 21.59 19.63 -5.44
C LEU A 73 21.20 18.18 -5.81
N ASN A 74 19.89 17.87 -5.87
CA ASN A 74 19.43 16.53 -6.25
C ASN A 74 19.61 16.29 -7.76
N LEU A 75 19.40 17.33 -8.58
CA LEU A 75 19.52 17.27 -10.04
C LEU A 75 20.99 17.17 -10.48
N LEU A 76 21.88 17.90 -9.81
CA LEU A 76 23.32 17.87 -10.07
C LEU A 76 24.00 16.56 -9.62
N ALA A 77 23.44 15.89 -8.61
CA ALA A 77 23.96 14.63 -8.10
C ALA A 77 23.56 13.41 -8.96
N SER A 78 22.44 13.48 -9.70
CA SER A 78 21.89 12.35 -10.45
C SER A 78 22.80 11.75 -11.54
N PRO A 79 23.58 12.50 -12.33
CA PRO A 79 24.44 11.89 -13.36
C PRO A 79 25.76 11.31 -12.82
N ILE A 80 26.17 11.69 -11.61
CA ILE A 80 27.46 11.31 -11.01
C ILE A 80 27.31 10.15 -10.02
N ILE A 81 26.12 10.01 -9.44
CA ILE A 81 25.84 9.03 -8.39
C ILE A 81 25.02 7.88 -8.98
N ASP A 82 25.52 6.65 -8.80
CA ASP A 82 24.90 5.38 -9.22
C ASP A 82 23.59 5.04 -8.47
N TYR A 83 23.00 6.00 -7.78
CA TYR A 83 21.75 5.84 -7.04
C TYR A 83 20.56 6.24 -7.92
N PRO A 84 19.44 5.51 -7.86
CA PRO A 84 18.23 5.92 -8.54
C PRO A 84 17.66 7.20 -7.92
N MET A 85 16.83 7.92 -8.67
CA MET A 85 16.42 9.28 -8.29
C MET A 85 15.80 9.38 -6.88
N ARG A 86 14.91 8.46 -6.47
CA ARG A 86 14.32 8.50 -5.12
C ARG A 86 15.33 8.18 -4.03
N ALA A 87 16.32 7.33 -4.31
CA ALA A 87 17.41 7.07 -3.37
C ALA A 87 18.30 8.29 -3.17
N ILE A 88 18.47 9.14 -4.18
CA ILE A 88 19.15 10.44 -4.03
C ILE A 88 18.31 11.37 -3.14
N ILE A 89 17.02 11.50 -3.46
CA ILE A 89 16.10 12.42 -2.76
C ILE A 89 15.96 12.07 -1.26
N HIS A 90 15.85 10.78 -0.95
CA HIS A 90 15.62 10.31 0.41
C HIS A 90 16.91 9.94 1.15
N GLY A 91 17.93 9.49 0.42
CA GLY A 91 19.12 8.90 1.00
C GLY A 91 20.25 9.87 1.32
N LEU A 92 20.45 10.93 0.54
CA LEU A 92 21.52 11.92 0.78
C LEU A 92 21.16 12.91 1.91
N ALA A 93 20.92 12.36 3.09
CA ALA A 93 20.41 13.05 4.27
C ALA A 93 21.41 12.94 5.45
N PRO A 94 22.44 13.80 5.51
CA PRO A 94 23.50 13.70 6.53
C PRO A 94 22.98 13.87 7.96
N CYS A 95 21.97 14.72 8.20
CA CYS A 95 21.36 14.85 9.52
C CYS A 95 20.65 13.57 9.96
N LEU A 96 19.97 12.89 9.02
CA LEU A 96 19.32 11.61 9.28
C LEU A 96 20.35 10.52 9.58
N ARG A 97 21.42 10.45 8.77
CA ARG A 97 22.54 9.54 8.99
C ARG A 97 23.17 9.73 10.37
N HIS A 98 23.55 10.97 10.71
CA HIS A 98 24.20 11.25 11.99
C HIS A 98 23.29 10.91 13.18
N ARG A 99 22.00 11.27 13.09
CA ARG A 99 21.05 10.94 14.15
C ARG A 99 20.83 9.43 14.29
N PHE A 100 20.81 8.69 13.18
CA PHE A 100 20.73 7.23 13.21
C PHE A 100 22.00 6.61 13.81
N GLU A 101 23.19 7.07 13.42
CA GLU A 101 24.47 6.61 13.99
C GLU A 101 24.52 6.78 15.51
N GLN A 102 24.02 7.91 16.06
CA GLN A 102 23.87 8.13 17.50
C GLN A 102 22.90 7.14 18.15
N LEU A 103 21.76 6.87 17.49
CA LEU A 103 20.77 5.94 18.03
C LEU A 103 21.32 4.51 18.09
N LEU A 104 22.23 4.13 17.19
CA LEU A 104 22.85 2.79 17.22
C LEU A 104 23.79 2.57 18.42
N ASP A 105 24.09 3.61 19.22
CA ASP A 105 24.80 3.46 20.50
C ASP A 105 23.89 2.99 21.64
N GLU A 106 22.57 3.01 21.42
CA GLU A 106 21.58 2.43 22.33
C GLU A 106 21.29 0.97 21.96
N PRO A 107 20.87 0.11 22.92
CA PRO A 107 20.49 -1.26 22.61
C PRO A 107 19.10 -1.34 21.97
N TRP A 108 19.00 -2.12 20.88
CA TRP A 108 17.76 -2.37 20.14
C TRP A 108 17.54 -3.87 19.94
N ASP A 109 16.32 -4.33 20.16
CA ASP A 109 15.93 -5.71 19.83
C ASP A 109 15.65 -5.83 18.31
N VAL A 110 15.20 -4.75 17.70
CA VAL A 110 14.80 -4.69 16.28
C VAL A 110 15.19 -3.35 15.68
N ILE A 111 15.83 -3.39 14.52
CA ILE A 111 16.03 -2.24 13.64
C ILE A 111 15.20 -2.46 12.38
N GLN A 112 14.20 -1.60 12.17
CA GLN A 112 13.28 -1.67 11.04
C GLN A 112 13.44 -0.46 10.12
N ILE A 113 13.77 -0.74 8.85
CA ILE A 113 13.92 0.29 7.81
C ILE A 113 12.81 0.14 6.78
N GLU A 114 12.12 1.24 6.51
CA GLU A 114 11.05 1.27 5.51
C GLU A 114 11.56 1.78 4.16
N HIS A 115 11.27 1.02 3.10
CA HIS A 115 11.60 1.27 1.70
C HIS A 115 13.09 1.22 1.38
N SER A 116 13.46 0.42 0.39
CA SER A 116 14.83 0.33 -0.12
C SER A 116 15.35 1.67 -0.67
N TYR A 117 14.47 2.53 -1.19
CA TYR A 117 14.87 3.86 -1.66
C TYR A 117 15.31 4.78 -0.52
N SER A 118 15.01 4.48 0.75
CA SER A 118 15.42 5.32 1.89
C SER A 118 16.68 4.80 2.60
N PHE A 119 17.22 3.66 2.16
CA PHE A 119 18.22 2.89 2.90
C PHE A 119 19.62 3.51 2.96
N GLN A 120 20.00 4.31 1.95
CA GLN A 120 21.36 4.86 1.79
C GLN A 120 21.99 5.54 3.02
N PRO A 121 21.28 6.36 3.84
CA PRO A 121 21.88 7.02 4.99
C PRO A 121 22.27 6.03 6.10
N PHE A 122 21.69 4.84 6.12
CA PHE A 122 21.84 3.83 7.18
C PHE A 122 22.87 2.76 6.84
N GLU A 123 23.11 2.55 5.54
CA GLU A 123 23.87 1.43 5.00
C GLU A 123 25.26 1.25 5.64
N LYS A 124 26.10 2.30 5.62
CA LYS A 124 27.47 2.20 6.13
C LYS A 124 27.53 1.92 7.63
N ALA A 125 26.61 2.51 8.40
CA ALA A 125 26.57 2.34 9.85
C ALA A 125 26.16 0.91 10.23
N LEU A 126 25.18 0.35 9.52
CA LEU A 126 24.75 -1.04 9.71
C LEU A 126 25.82 -2.04 9.30
N GLN A 127 26.49 -1.82 8.16
CA GLN A 127 27.60 -2.66 7.72
C GLN A 127 28.78 -2.64 8.70
N ALA A 128 29.15 -1.45 9.19
CA ALA A 128 30.27 -1.30 10.13
C ALA A 128 30.00 -2.01 11.47
N ARG A 129 28.76 -1.97 11.96
CA ARG A 129 28.37 -2.59 13.24
C ARG A 129 27.86 -4.02 13.11
N ARG A 130 27.64 -4.52 11.88
CA ARG A 130 27.10 -5.86 11.56
C ARG A 130 25.80 -6.18 12.32
N LEU A 131 24.95 -5.17 12.51
CA LEU A 131 23.71 -5.32 13.24
C LEU A 131 22.65 -5.98 12.34
N PRO A 132 21.91 -6.97 12.86
CA PRO A 132 20.76 -7.51 12.15
C PRO A 132 19.68 -6.42 12.04
N PHE A 133 19.11 -6.29 10.85
CA PHE A 133 18.04 -5.34 10.58
C PHE A 133 17.04 -5.94 9.60
N MET A 134 15.81 -5.44 9.64
CA MET A 134 14.81 -5.78 8.65
C MET A 134 14.55 -4.61 7.70
N LEU A 135 14.18 -4.94 6.47
CA LEU A 135 13.73 -3.97 5.48
C LEU A 135 12.34 -4.33 4.97
N THR A 136 11.40 -3.39 5.08
CA THR A 136 10.05 -3.55 4.53
C THR A 136 9.98 -2.83 3.19
N GLU A 137 9.57 -3.55 2.14
CA GLU A 137 9.31 -2.95 0.83
C GLU A 137 7.81 -2.96 0.55
N HIS A 138 7.27 -1.78 0.25
CA HIS A 138 5.84 -1.66 -0.07
C HIS A 138 5.57 -1.89 -1.54
N ASN A 139 6.51 -1.50 -2.41
CA ASN A 139 6.44 -1.76 -3.84
C ASN A 139 7.86 -1.78 -4.42
N LEU A 140 8.09 -2.61 -5.45
CA LEU A 140 9.32 -2.53 -6.23
C LEU A 140 9.25 -1.37 -7.22
N GLU A 141 10.13 -0.38 -7.06
CA GLU A 141 10.20 0.81 -7.90
C GLU A 141 10.62 0.45 -9.33
N SER A 142 11.46 -0.58 -9.48
CA SER A 142 11.84 -1.11 -10.80
C SER A 142 10.67 -1.68 -11.60
N VAL A 143 9.60 -2.12 -10.93
CA VAL A 143 8.38 -2.67 -11.52
C VAL A 143 7.31 -1.58 -11.67
N MET A 144 7.10 -0.76 -10.63
CA MET A 144 6.12 0.34 -10.62
C MET A 144 6.46 1.50 -11.53
N GLY A 145 7.71 1.63 -11.98
CA GLY A 145 8.13 2.63 -12.96
C GLY A 145 7.36 2.61 -14.30
N THR A 146 6.33 1.77 -14.45
CA THR A 146 5.33 1.79 -15.53
C THR A 146 4.15 2.72 -15.21
N ALA A 147 3.56 2.67 -14.02
CA ALA A 147 2.25 3.28 -13.75
C ALA A 147 2.23 4.84 -13.68
N CYS A 148 3.34 5.48 -13.30
CA CYS A 148 3.43 6.95 -13.21
C CYS A 148 4.15 7.60 -14.42
N HIS A 149 4.86 6.81 -15.22
CA HIS A 149 5.77 7.31 -16.26
C HIS A 149 5.13 7.38 -17.65
N ASP A 150 3.96 6.78 -17.84
CA ASP A 150 3.18 6.87 -19.08
C ASP A 150 2.65 8.28 -19.36
N ARG A 151 2.83 9.22 -18.42
CA ARG A 151 2.47 10.64 -18.57
C ARG A 151 3.62 11.57 -18.97
N LEU A 152 4.86 11.08 -19.09
CA LEU A 152 5.98 11.91 -19.55
C LEU A 152 6.03 11.97 -21.08
N PRO A 153 6.40 13.13 -21.67
CA PRO A 153 6.63 13.26 -23.10
C PRO A 153 7.55 12.16 -23.65
N LEU A 154 7.25 11.68 -24.87
CA LEU A 154 7.95 10.56 -25.50
C LEU A 154 9.48 10.74 -25.54
N TRP A 155 9.97 11.97 -25.67
CA TRP A 155 11.40 12.28 -25.72
C TRP A 155 12.13 12.13 -24.36
N LEU A 156 11.41 12.09 -23.24
CA LEU A 156 11.96 11.82 -21.91
C LEU A 156 11.97 10.32 -21.56
N ARG A 157 11.41 9.45 -22.42
CA ARG A 157 11.37 7.98 -22.18
C ARG A 157 12.74 7.33 -21.96
N PRO A 158 13.83 7.73 -22.64
CA PRO A 158 15.16 7.15 -22.38
C PRO A 158 15.64 7.37 -20.94
N LEU A 159 15.31 8.52 -20.32
CA LEU A 159 15.67 8.79 -18.92
C LEU A 159 14.95 7.86 -17.95
N ASN A 160 13.70 7.49 -18.25
CA ASN A 160 12.94 6.54 -17.43
C ASN A 160 13.53 5.12 -17.53
N ALA A 161 13.93 4.70 -18.73
CA ALA A 161 14.57 3.41 -18.93
C ALA A 161 15.90 3.34 -18.17
N PHE A 162 16.68 4.42 -18.19
CA PHE A 162 17.92 4.54 -17.44
C PHE A 162 17.69 4.51 -15.92
N ASP A 163 16.75 5.30 -15.41
CA ASP A 163 16.44 5.31 -13.97
C ASP A 163 15.91 3.95 -13.50
N ARG A 164 15.11 3.26 -14.32
CA ARG A 164 14.65 1.89 -14.03
C ARG A 164 15.83 0.90 -13.97
N TRP A 165 16.79 1.00 -14.87
CA TRP A 165 18.00 0.19 -14.81
C TRP A 165 18.79 0.44 -13.52
N ARG A 166 18.91 1.71 -13.09
CA ARG A 166 19.52 2.07 -11.79
C ARG A 166 18.74 1.48 -10.62
N TYR A 167 17.42 1.54 -10.61
CA TYR A 167 16.61 0.89 -9.58
C TYR A 167 16.83 -0.61 -9.51
N ARG A 168 16.88 -1.30 -10.65
CA ARG A 168 17.15 -2.75 -10.67
C ARG A 168 18.49 -3.08 -10.00
N ARG A 169 19.56 -2.35 -10.34
CA ARG A 169 20.88 -2.52 -9.70
C ARG A 169 20.84 -2.19 -8.21
N TRP A 170 20.16 -1.11 -7.85
CA TRP A 170 19.99 -0.68 -6.46
C TRP A 170 19.25 -1.72 -5.62
N GLU A 171 18.08 -2.18 -6.07
CA GLU A 171 17.25 -3.18 -5.40
C GLU A 171 17.99 -4.52 -5.28
N GLN A 172 18.67 -4.99 -6.34
CA GLN A 172 19.50 -6.20 -6.30
C GLN A 172 20.61 -6.15 -5.26
N ARG A 173 21.14 -4.97 -4.99
CA ARG A 173 22.21 -4.76 -4.02
C ARG A 173 21.67 -4.56 -2.61
N VAL A 174 20.61 -3.78 -2.44
CA VAL A 174 20.05 -3.42 -1.13
C VAL A 174 19.25 -4.56 -0.52
N LEU A 175 18.41 -5.25 -1.29
CA LEU A 175 17.51 -6.30 -0.76
C LEU A 175 18.25 -7.56 -0.27
N ARG A 176 19.55 -7.68 -0.57
CA ARG A 176 20.44 -8.76 -0.10
C ARG A 176 21.10 -8.47 1.25
N GLN A 177 21.08 -7.23 1.73
CA GLN A 177 21.79 -6.82 2.95
C GLN A 177 21.04 -7.06 4.26
N PRO A 178 19.70 -6.90 4.35
CA PRO A 178 18.96 -7.11 5.59
C PRO A 178 19.10 -8.55 6.09
N SER A 179 18.85 -8.79 7.37
CA SER A 179 18.65 -10.15 7.87
C SER A 179 17.27 -10.68 7.49
N GLU A 180 16.28 -9.80 7.43
CA GLU A 180 14.90 -10.10 7.08
C GLU A 180 14.36 -9.08 6.07
N VAL A 181 13.59 -9.55 5.08
CA VAL A 181 12.88 -8.69 4.15
C VAL A 181 11.38 -8.97 4.27
N VAL A 182 10.59 -7.90 4.29
CA VAL A 182 9.13 -7.97 4.36
C VAL A 182 8.52 -7.37 3.10
N ALA A 183 7.60 -8.11 2.49
CA ALA A 183 6.74 -7.66 1.41
C ALA A 183 5.31 -7.46 1.92
N VAL A 184 4.52 -6.68 1.18
CA VAL A 184 3.11 -6.40 1.52
C VAL A 184 2.11 -7.32 0.82
N SER A 185 2.56 -8.10 -0.15
CA SER A 185 1.75 -9.10 -0.87
C SER A 185 2.59 -10.33 -1.21
N ALA A 186 1.93 -11.47 -1.43
CA ALA A 186 2.59 -12.71 -1.87
C ALA A 186 3.30 -12.53 -3.22
N HIS A 187 2.68 -11.78 -4.14
CA HIS A 187 3.29 -11.46 -5.42
C HIS A 187 4.60 -10.68 -5.25
N ASP A 188 4.60 -9.63 -4.43
CA ASP A 188 5.82 -8.85 -4.17
C ASP A 188 6.88 -9.70 -3.46
N ALA A 189 6.48 -10.58 -2.54
CA ALA A 189 7.39 -11.52 -1.88
C ALA A 189 8.10 -12.45 -2.86
N GLU A 190 7.40 -12.97 -3.88
CA GLU A 190 8.03 -13.81 -4.92
C GLU A 190 9.09 -13.02 -5.70
N TRP A 191 8.76 -11.83 -6.18
CA TRP A 191 9.70 -10.97 -6.91
C TRP A 191 10.90 -10.55 -6.06
N ILE A 192 10.64 -10.06 -4.84
CA ILE A 192 11.69 -9.68 -3.89
C ILE A 192 12.53 -10.90 -3.51
N GLY A 193 11.94 -12.10 -3.44
CA GLY A 193 12.64 -13.34 -3.15
C GLY A 193 13.62 -13.72 -4.25
N GLN A 194 13.24 -13.57 -5.51
CA GLN A 194 14.13 -13.75 -6.66
C GLN A 194 15.31 -12.77 -6.64
N ILE A 195 15.08 -11.53 -6.19
CA ILE A 195 16.13 -10.51 -6.11
C ILE A 195 17.07 -10.76 -4.93
N SER A 196 16.50 -10.97 -3.74
CA SER A 196 17.23 -11.15 -2.48
C SER A 196 17.89 -12.52 -2.35
N GLY A 197 17.44 -13.51 -3.12
CA GLY A 197 17.96 -14.88 -3.10
C GLY A 197 17.44 -15.74 -1.94
N ARG A 198 16.34 -15.33 -1.29
CA ARG A 198 15.75 -16.03 -0.13
C ARG A 198 14.23 -15.85 -0.07
N PRO A 199 13.51 -16.71 0.66
CA PRO A 199 12.09 -16.48 0.95
C PRO A 199 11.87 -15.15 1.67
N VAL A 200 10.79 -14.45 1.31
CA VAL A 200 10.43 -13.13 1.86
C VAL A 200 9.15 -13.27 2.65
N ASN A 201 9.13 -12.69 3.85
CA ASN A 201 7.93 -12.72 4.68
C ASN A 201 6.88 -11.74 4.16
N VAL A 202 5.62 -12.13 4.23
CA VAL A 202 4.50 -11.26 3.86
C VAL A 202 3.86 -10.71 5.11
N VAL A 203 3.80 -9.38 5.22
CA VAL A 203 2.95 -8.68 6.18
C VAL A 203 1.90 -7.92 5.40
N VAL A 204 0.69 -8.48 5.36
CA VAL A 204 -0.39 -7.98 4.49
C VAL A 204 -0.77 -6.54 4.82
N ASN A 205 -1.37 -5.86 3.85
CA ASN A 205 -2.12 -4.64 4.15
C ASN A 205 -3.41 -5.00 4.89
N GLY A 206 -3.78 -4.13 5.83
CA GLY A 206 -4.95 -4.30 6.66
C GLY A 206 -6.00 -3.21 6.47
N VAL A 207 -7.10 -3.41 7.19
CA VAL A 207 -8.23 -2.51 7.35
C VAL A 207 -8.54 -2.46 8.85
N ASP A 208 -8.98 -1.29 9.33
CA ASP A 208 -9.49 -1.17 10.70
C ASP A 208 -10.91 -1.75 10.74
N CYS A 209 -11.05 -3.02 11.11
CA CYS A 209 -12.36 -3.69 11.05
C CYS A 209 -13.34 -3.10 12.07
N ASP A 210 -12.85 -2.62 13.22
CA ASP A 210 -13.65 -1.97 14.25
C ASP A 210 -14.23 -0.64 13.74
N TYR A 211 -13.48 0.08 12.91
CA TYR A 211 -13.98 1.30 12.26
C TYR A 211 -15.26 1.06 11.44
N TYR A 212 -15.37 -0.10 10.78
CA TYR A 212 -16.49 -0.47 9.91
C TYR A 212 -17.55 -1.36 10.57
N GLN A 213 -17.38 -1.76 11.82
CA GLN A 213 -18.22 -2.79 12.47
C GLN A 213 -19.72 -2.45 12.52
N ASP A 214 -20.05 -1.16 12.60
CA ASP A 214 -21.43 -0.65 12.69
C ASP A 214 -22.03 -0.28 11.32
N VAL A 215 -21.33 -0.60 10.23
CA VAL A 215 -21.89 -0.42 8.89
C VAL A 215 -22.91 -1.53 8.64
N ARG A 216 -24.11 -1.13 8.24
CA ARG A 216 -25.16 -2.01 7.75
C ARG A 216 -25.54 -1.52 6.36
N PRO A 217 -25.10 -2.20 5.29
CA PRO A 217 -25.42 -1.76 3.94
C PRO A 217 -26.92 -1.85 3.65
N ALA A 218 -27.42 -0.90 2.87
CA ALA A 218 -28.80 -0.87 2.44
C ALA A 218 -28.98 -1.80 1.23
N TYR A 219 -29.01 -3.12 1.46
CA TYR A 219 -29.13 -4.15 0.41
C TYR A 219 -30.33 -3.95 -0.54
N ARG A 220 -31.34 -3.13 -0.18
CA ARG A 220 -32.50 -2.83 -1.02
C ARG A 220 -32.42 -1.50 -1.79
N SER A 221 -31.36 -0.69 -1.63
CA SER A 221 -31.31 0.68 -2.14
C SER A 221 -31.08 0.82 -3.66
N GLN A 222 -30.83 -0.29 -4.37
CA GLN A 222 -30.47 -0.29 -5.81
C GLN A 222 -29.23 0.58 -6.13
N ARG A 223 -28.44 0.93 -5.11
CA ARG A 223 -27.31 1.85 -5.22
C ARG A 223 -25.99 1.09 -5.22
N LEU A 224 -25.24 1.21 -6.30
CA LEU A 224 -23.88 0.72 -6.45
C LEU A 224 -22.90 1.77 -5.93
N LEU A 225 -21.79 1.35 -5.32
CA LEU A 225 -20.71 2.23 -4.87
C LEU A 225 -19.39 1.88 -5.54
N PHE A 226 -18.73 2.88 -6.11
CA PHE A 226 -17.32 2.84 -6.48
C PHE A 226 -16.56 3.90 -5.69
N VAL A 227 -15.41 3.52 -5.13
CA VAL A 227 -14.47 4.45 -4.48
C VAL A 227 -13.09 4.33 -5.10
N GLY A 228 -12.43 5.44 -5.43
CA GLY A 228 -11.08 5.42 -5.97
C GLY A 228 -10.34 6.75 -5.92
N ASN A 229 -9.02 6.70 -6.09
CA ASN A 229 -8.23 7.88 -6.45
C ASN A 229 -8.09 7.91 -7.98
N PHE A 230 -8.69 8.90 -8.62
CA PHE A 230 -8.76 9.04 -10.06
C PHE A 230 -7.47 9.58 -10.69
N GLU A 231 -6.42 9.82 -9.90
CA GLU A 231 -5.06 9.97 -10.43
C GLU A 231 -4.52 8.65 -11.01
N TYR A 232 -5.03 7.51 -10.54
CA TYR A 232 -4.64 6.18 -11.03
C TYR A 232 -5.51 5.75 -12.22
N GLY A 233 -4.88 5.48 -13.36
CA GLY A 233 -5.55 5.12 -14.62
C GLY A 233 -6.52 3.94 -14.52
N ALA A 234 -6.20 2.92 -13.71
CA ALA A 234 -7.08 1.77 -13.49
C ALA A 234 -8.46 2.15 -12.90
N ASN A 235 -8.55 3.26 -12.16
CA ASN A 235 -9.84 3.73 -11.64
C ASN A 235 -10.63 4.53 -12.67
N LEU A 236 -9.92 5.25 -13.56
CA LEU A 236 -10.56 5.99 -14.65
C LEU A 236 -11.22 5.00 -15.62
N GLU A 237 -10.41 4.06 -16.09
CA GLU A 237 -10.80 3.04 -17.06
C GLU A 237 -11.93 2.13 -16.53
N ALA A 238 -11.93 1.81 -15.23
CA ALA A 238 -13.02 1.03 -14.64
C ALA A 238 -14.37 1.77 -14.65
N ILE A 239 -14.39 3.09 -14.44
CA ILE A 239 -15.63 3.86 -14.53
C ILE A 239 -16.05 4.06 -15.98
N GLU A 240 -15.12 4.35 -16.88
CA GLU A 240 -15.40 4.45 -18.32
C GLU A 240 -16.05 3.16 -18.83
N TRP A 241 -15.44 2.00 -18.55
CA TRP A 241 -15.99 0.70 -18.92
C TRP A 241 -17.35 0.41 -18.28
N ALA A 242 -17.52 0.77 -17.00
CA ALA A 242 -18.80 0.64 -16.31
C ALA A 242 -19.92 1.45 -16.98
N LEU A 243 -19.64 2.71 -17.35
CA LEU A 243 -20.63 3.63 -17.89
C LEU A 243 -20.94 3.36 -19.37
N GLU A 244 -19.95 2.90 -20.14
CA GLU A 244 -20.09 2.68 -21.58
C GLU A 244 -20.66 1.30 -21.92
N GLU A 245 -20.28 0.25 -21.18
CA GLU A 245 -20.61 -1.13 -21.56
C GLU A 245 -21.52 -1.85 -20.56
N ILE A 246 -21.36 -1.60 -19.25
CA ILE A 246 -22.03 -2.44 -18.22
C ILE A 246 -23.37 -1.84 -17.79
N LEU A 247 -23.37 -0.60 -17.30
CA LEU A 247 -24.58 0.02 -16.76
C LEU A 247 -25.70 0.24 -17.78
N PRO A 248 -25.44 0.54 -19.06
CA PRO A 248 -26.51 0.58 -20.06
C PRO A 248 -27.31 -0.72 -20.10
N GLN A 249 -26.64 -1.88 -19.99
CA GLN A 249 -27.29 -3.19 -19.94
C GLN A 249 -28.10 -3.39 -18.65
N VAL A 250 -27.55 -2.99 -17.50
CA VAL A 250 -28.27 -3.03 -16.22
C VAL A 250 -29.52 -2.17 -16.30
N TRP A 251 -29.42 -0.96 -16.81
CA TRP A 251 -30.50 0.01 -16.90
C TRP A 251 -31.64 -0.39 -17.84
N MET A 252 -31.37 -1.19 -18.87
CA MET A 252 -32.43 -1.76 -19.71
C MET A 252 -33.35 -2.70 -18.90
N SER A 253 -32.80 -3.43 -17.93
CA SER A 253 -33.56 -4.37 -17.10
C SER A 253 -34.08 -3.76 -15.80
N ASN A 254 -33.34 -2.80 -15.23
CA ASN A 254 -33.66 -2.14 -13.98
C ASN A 254 -33.23 -0.66 -14.02
N PRO A 255 -34.15 0.24 -14.45
CA PRO A 255 -33.83 1.67 -14.58
C PRO A 255 -33.65 2.39 -13.24
N ALA A 256 -33.97 1.75 -12.11
CA ALA A 256 -33.82 2.33 -10.78
C ALA A 256 -32.38 2.24 -10.23
N VAL A 257 -31.51 1.45 -10.87
CA VAL A 257 -30.12 1.28 -10.41
C VAL A 257 -29.33 2.56 -10.57
N ARG A 258 -28.64 2.95 -9.49
CA ARG A 258 -27.80 4.15 -9.43
C ARG A 258 -26.35 3.79 -9.15
N LEU A 259 -25.40 4.53 -9.72
CA LEU A 259 -23.98 4.39 -9.43
C LEU A 259 -23.46 5.63 -8.69
N ALA A 260 -23.04 5.43 -7.44
CA ALA A 260 -22.37 6.41 -6.61
C ALA A 260 -20.85 6.32 -6.80
N ILE A 261 -20.22 7.41 -7.23
CA ILE A 261 -18.79 7.49 -7.52
C ILE A 261 -18.14 8.50 -6.57
N ALA A 262 -17.26 8.03 -5.71
CA ALA A 262 -16.58 8.85 -4.72
C ALA A 262 -15.05 8.70 -4.77
N GLY A 263 -14.36 9.72 -4.28
CA GLY A 263 -12.92 9.71 -4.05
C GLY A 263 -12.16 10.89 -4.66
N HIS A 264 -10.83 10.81 -4.58
CA HIS A 264 -9.91 11.92 -4.86
C HIS A 264 -9.68 12.14 -6.36
N ALA A 265 -9.51 13.40 -6.77
CA ALA A 265 -9.19 13.83 -8.15
C ALA A 265 -10.22 13.42 -9.22
N LEU A 266 -11.51 13.33 -8.85
CA LEU A 266 -12.58 13.01 -9.80
C LEU A 266 -12.63 14.06 -10.94
N PRO A 267 -12.56 13.65 -12.22
CA PRO A 267 -12.49 14.60 -13.33
C PRO A 267 -13.76 15.44 -13.46
N ALA A 268 -13.61 16.78 -13.46
CA ALA A 268 -14.76 17.68 -13.57
C ALA A 268 -15.52 17.54 -14.90
N SER A 269 -14.82 17.18 -15.98
CA SER A 269 -15.40 16.97 -17.32
C SER A 269 -16.36 15.78 -17.38
N TRP A 270 -16.20 14.79 -16.50
CA TRP A 270 -17.01 13.57 -16.52
C TRP A 270 -18.48 13.84 -16.24
N LYS A 271 -18.79 14.79 -15.35
CA LYS A 271 -20.19 15.18 -15.08
C LYS A 271 -20.86 15.84 -16.29
N LEU A 272 -20.09 16.49 -17.15
CA LEU A 272 -20.59 17.08 -18.40
C LEU A 272 -20.77 16.02 -19.48
N HIS A 273 -19.83 15.07 -19.56
CA HIS A 273 -19.86 14.00 -20.56
C HIS A 273 -20.91 12.92 -20.26
N TRP A 274 -20.99 12.46 -19.00
CA TRP A 274 -22.01 11.53 -18.50
C TRP A 274 -22.94 12.25 -17.52
N ASN A 275 -23.99 12.86 -18.07
CA ASN A 275 -24.95 13.69 -17.35
C ASN A 275 -26.23 12.92 -16.92
N ASP A 276 -26.22 11.60 -17.00
CA ASP A 276 -27.35 10.75 -16.62
C ASP A 276 -27.67 10.89 -15.12
N PRO A 277 -28.94 11.14 -14.72
CA PRO A 277 -29.32 11.34 -13.33
C PRO A 277 -29.13 10.10 -12.44
N ARG A 278 -28.89 8.92 -13.02
CA ARG A 278 -28.56 7.68 -12.30
C ARG A 278 -27.11 7.63 -11.85
N ILE A 279 -26.26 8.56 -12.30
CA ILE A 279 -24.85 8.66 -11.91
C ILE A 279 -24.71 9.75 -10.85
N GLU A 280 -24.20 9.37 -9.67
CA GLU A 280 -23.99 10.27 -8.55
C GLU A 280 -22.51 10.58 -8.35
N TRP A 281 -22.11 11.75 -8.84
CA TRP A 281 -20.76 12.29 -8.70
C TRP A 281 -20.55 12.92 -7.32
N ILE A 282 -19.99 12.16 -6.37
CA ILE A 282 -19.86 12.57 -4.95
C ILE A 282 -18.55 13.31 -4.68
N GLY A 283 -17.46 12.90 -5.32
CA GLY A 283 -16.10 13.38 -5.05
C GLY A 283 -15.52 12.85 -3.73
N TYR A 284 -14.50 13.52 -3.19
CA TYR A 284 -13.78 13.06 -2.01
C TYR A 284 -14.66 13.09 -0.75
N ARG A 285 -14.52 12.06 0.10
CA ARG A 285 -15.12 12.01 1.44
C ARG A 285 -14.09 11.47 2.43
N PRO A 286 -13.93 12.11 3.61
CA PRO A 286 -13.01 11.64 4.65
C PRO A 286 -13.51 10.38 5.37
N ASP A 287 -14.82 10.19 5.45
CA ASP A 287 -15.45 8.98 6.00
C ASP A 287 -16.36 8.33 4.94
N LEU A 288 -16.09 7.06 4.63
CA LEU A 288 -16.85 6.29 3.65
C LEU A 288 -18.07 5.58 4.25
N ARG A 289 -18.19 5.49 5.58
CA ARG A 289 -19.21 4.67 6.23
C ARG A 289 -20.64 5.11 5.89
N ASP A 290 -20.89 6.41 5.77
CA ASP A 290 -22.20 6.90 5.34
C ASP A 290 -22.54 6.44 3.90
N LEU A 291 -21.58 6.54 2.98
CA LEU A 291 -21.75 6.04 1.61
C LEU A 291 -21.98 4.53 1.58
N GLN A 292 -21.20 3.77 2.36
CA GLN A 292 -21.30 2.33 2.43
C GLN A 292 -22.65 1.88 3.03
N ARG A 293 -23.16 2.56 4.07
CA ARG A 293 -24.49 2.29 4.66
C ARG A 293 -25.62 2.51 3.65
N ARG A 294 -25.49 3.50 2.76
CA ARG A 294 -26.53 3.82 1.78
C ARG A 294 -26.50 2.94 0.52
N SER A 295 -25.42 2.19 0.32
CA SER A 295 -25.23 1.37 -0.87
C SER A 295 -25.60 -0.09 -0.65
N ALA A 296 -26.05 -0.74 -1.72
CA ALA A 296 -26.41 -2.15 -1.74
C ALA A 296 -25.20 -3.04 -2.08
N LEU A 297 -24.36 -2.58 -3.02
CA LEU A 297 -23.25 -3.34 -3.61
C LEU A 297 -22.04 -2.43 -3.81
N PHE A 298 -20.85 -2.93 -3.52
CA PHE A 298 -19.60 -2.31 -3.97
C PHE A 298 -19.23 -2.87 -5.34
N PHE A 299 -19.13 -1.99 -6.33
CA PHE A 299 -18.86 -2.35 -7.71
C PHE A 299 -17.51 -1.76 -8.14
N ALA A 300 -16.55 -2.62 -8.46
CA ALA A 300 -15.18 -2.22 -8.83
C ALA A 300 -14.67 -3.02 -10.04
N PRO A 301 -15.13 -2.73 -11.27
CA PRO A 301 -14.78 -3.49 -12.47
C PRO A 301 -13.38 -3.15 -13.01
N LEU A 302 -12.33 -3.45 -12.23
CA LEU A 302 -10.95 -3.04 -12.53
C LEU A 302 -10.31 -3.95 -13.61
N ARG A 303 -9.97 -3.48 -14.82
CA ARG A 303 -9.32 -4.36 -15.82
C ARG A 303 -7.80 -4.43 -15.71
N TYR A 304 -7.18 -3.57 -14.91
CA TYR A 304 -5.72 -3.61 -14.65
C TYR A 304 -5.39 -4.00 -13.22
N ALA A 305 -4.32 -4.79 -13.07
CA ALA A 305 -3.74 -5.06 -11.76
C ALA A 305 -2.89 -3.86 -11.32
N GLY A 306 -3.20 -3.28 -10.16
CA GLY A 306 -2.39 -2.20 -9.59
C GLY A 306 -2.78 -1.85 -8.17
N GLY A 307 -1.77 -1.57 -7.34
CA GLY A 307 -1.94 -1.19 -5.93
C GLY A 307 -2.52 -2.30 -5.04
N SER A 308 -2.58 -2.03 -3.74
CA SER A 308 -2.95 -3.01 -2.70
C SER A 308 -4.46 -3.27 -2.56
N LYS A 309 -5.29 -2.84 -3.52
CA LYS A 309 -6.78 -2.99 -3.57
C LYS A 309 -7.51 -2.83 -2.22
N VAL A 310 -6.99 -1.96 -1.36
CA VAL A 310 -7.51 -1.75 0.01
C VAL A 310 -8.99 -1.36 -0.02
N LYS A 311 -9.44 -0.64 -1.05
CA LYS A 311 -10.86 -0.30 -1.29
C LYS A 311 -11.81 -1.51 -1.26
N ILE A 312 -11.37 -2.67 -1.75
CA ILE A 312 -12.18 -3.90 -1.79
C ILE A 312 -12.25 -4.46 -0.37
N LEU A 313 -11.12 -4.50 0.34
CA LEU A 313 -11.07 -4.93 1.74
C LEU A 313 -11.91 -4.00 2.64
N GLU A 314 -11.87 -2.68 2.43
CA GLU A 314 -12.69 -1.70 3.16
C GLU A 314 -14.19 -1.91 2.90
N ALA A 315 -14.58 -2.21 1.65
CA ALA A 315 -15.97 -2.53 1.31
C ALA A 315 -16.42 -3.85 1.95
N MET A 316 -15.58 -4.88 1.90
CA MET A 316 -15.83 -6.16 2.55
C MET A 316 -15.93 -6.01 4.07
N ALA A 317 -15.04 -5.25 4.72
CA ALA A 317 -15.11 -4.95 6.16
C ALA A 317 -16.44 -4.25 6.53
N ALA A 318 -16.91 -3.34 5.68
CA ALA A 318 -18.22 -2.70 5.80
C ALA A 318 -19.40 -3.65 5.57
N GLY A 319 -19.17 -4.90 5.12
CA GLY A 319 -20.18 -5.90 4.83
C GLY A 319 -20.92 -5.67 3.51
N LEU A 320 -20.38 -4.83 2.63
CA LEU A 320 -20.90 -4.71 1.28
C LEU A 320 -20.52 -5.97 0.49
N PRO A 321 -21.46 -6.61 -0.22
CA PRO A 321 -21.09 -7.54 -1.27
C PRO A 321 -20.19 -6.82 -2.28
N VAL A 322 -19.20 -7.53 -2.82
CA VAL A 322 -18.28 -7.00 -3.82
C VAL A 322 -18.52 -7.69 -5.15
N LEU A 323 -18.70 -6.88 -6.19
CA LEU A 323 -18.67 -7.32 -7.59
C LEU A 323 -17.47 -6.66 -8.29
N THR A 324 -16.57 -7.48 -8.81
CA THR A 324 -15.30 -7.03 -9.42
C THR A 324 -14.87 -7.99 -10.53
N THR A 325 -13.79 -7.68 -11.22
CA THR A 325 -13.06 -8.56 -12.15
C THR A 325 -12.06 -9.47 -11.43
N SER A 326 -11.46 -10.41 -12.18
CA SER A 326 -10.32 -11.20 -11.73
C SER A 326 -9.13 -10.32 -11.32
N LYS A 327 -8.90 -9.21 -12.04
CA LYS A 327 -7.82 -8.26 -11.74
C LYS A 327 -8.09 -7.46 -10.47
N GLY A 328 -9.32 -7.07 -10.18
CA GLY A 328 -9.65 -6.42 -8.90
C GLY A 328 -9.50 -7.37 -7.71
N ALA A 329 -9.86 -8.65 -7.85
CA ALA A 329 -9.70 -9.65 -6.79
C ALA A 329 -8.24 -10.16 -6.62
N SER A 330 -7.38 -9.96 -7.62
CA SER A 330 -6.02 -10.52 -7.61
C SER A 330 -5.20 -10.11 -6.38
N GLY A 331 -4.46 -11.06 -5.80
CA GLY A 331 -3.59 -10.82 -4.64
C GLY A 331 -4.31 -10.63 -3.30
N LEU A 332 -5.64 -10.73 -3.25
CA LEU A 332 -6.42 -10.67 -2.00
C LEU A 332 -6.72 -12.05 -1.39
N ALA A 333 -6.40 -13.13 -2.09
CA ALA A 333 -6.69 -14.51 -1.67
C ALA A 333 -8.18 -14.77 -1.32
N ILE A 334 -9.08 -14.14 -2.08
CA ILE A 334 -10.53 -14.29 -1.98
C ILE A 334 -11.08 -15.21 -3.07
N ASN A 335 -12.19 -15.91 -2.78
CA ASN A 335 -12.84 -16.85 -3.69
C ASN A 335 -14.13 -16.27 -4.28
N SER A 336 -14.30 -16.39 -5.60
CA SER A 336 -15.54 -16.01 -6.29
C SER A 336 -16.68 -16.95 -5.90
N GLY A 337 -17.88 -16.42 -5.71
CA GLY A 337 -19.06 -17.15 -5.22
C GLY A 337 -19.14 -17.29 -3.70
N GLU A 338 -18.05 -17.00 -2.98
CA GLU A 338 -17.99 -17.08 -1.52
C GLU A 338 -17.77 -15.71 -0.89
N HIS A 339 -16.72 -15.00 -1.31
CA HIS A 339 -16.29 -13.72 -0.74
C HIS A 339 -16.65 -12.52 -1.62
N TYR A 340 -16.69 -12.74 -2.93
CA TYR A 340 -17.06 -11.75 -3.94
C TYR A 340 -17.74 -12.45 -5.13
N LEU A 341 -18.35 -11.70 -6.05
CA LEU A 341 -18.68 -12.21 -7.38
C LEU A 341 -17.75 -11.61 -8.43
N GLY A 342 -17.26 -12.46 -9.32
CA GLY A 342 -16.23 -12.15 -10.29
C GLY A 342 -16.64 -12.43 -11.73
N SER A 343 -16.44 -11.46 -12.63
CA SER A 343 -16.43 -11.70 -14.08
C SER A 343 -15.54 -10.69 -14.80
N ASP A 344 -14.90 -11.11 -15.89
CA ASP A 344 -14.13 -10.24 -16.79
C ASP A 344 -14.94 -9.82 -18.04
N ASP A 345 -16.18 -10.32 -18.17
CA ASP A 345 -17.13 -9.98 -19.23
C ASP A 345 -18.17 -8.97 -18.75
N SER A 346 -18.44 -7.94 -19.56
CA SER A 346 -19.35 -6.83 -19.23
C SER A 346 -20.80 -7.28 -19.11
N GLY A 347 -21.25 -8.18 -19.99
CA GLY A 347 -22.61 -8.73 -19.95
C GLY A 347 -22.86 -9.58 -18.70
N GLN A 348 -21.90 -10.43 -18.33
CA GLN A 348 -21.96 -11.22 -17.10
C GLN A 348 -21.90 -10.37 -15.83
N LEU A 349 -21.12 -9.27 -15.83
CA LEU A 349 -21.15 -8.30 -14.74
C LEU A 349 -22.54 -7.63 -14.63
N ALA A 350 -23.11 -7.18 -15.74
CA ALA A 350 -24.45 -6.57 -15.77
C ALA A 350 -25.55 -7.54 -15.28
N LEU A 351 -25.48 -8.80 -15.72
CA LEU A 351 -26.38 -9.87 -15.26
C LEU A 351 -26.23 -10.10 -13.76
N SER A 352 -24.98 -10.18 -13.25
CA SER A 352 -24.69 -10.38 -11.83
C SER A 352 -25.21 -9.24 -10.96
N ILE A 353 -25.09 -7.98 -11.41
CA ILE A 353 -25.69 -6.82 -10.73
C ILE A 353 -27.20 -7.02 -10.62
N THR A 354 -27.86 -7.32 -11.73
CA THR A 354 -29.32 -7.46 -11.80
C THR A 354 -29.82 -8.61 -10.93
N GLN A 355 -29.12 -9.75 -10.92
CA GLN A 355 -29.45 -10.90 -10.09
C GLN A 355 -29.27 -10.59 -8.60
N LEU A 356 -28.12 -10.03 -8.20
CA LEU A 356 -27.85 -9.70 -6.80
C LEU A 356 -28.85 -8.70 -6.25
N LEU A 357 -29.16 -7.64 -6.98
CA LEU A 357 -30.10 -6.60 -6.54
C LEU A 357 -31.53 -7.13 -6.31
N ASN A 358 -31.88 -8.26 -6.92
CA ASN A 358 -33.14 -8.97 -6.70
C ASN A 358 -33.06 -10.04 -5.60
N GLN A 359 -31.88 -10.27 -5.01
CA GLN A 359 -31.64 -11.29 -3.98
C GLN A 359 -30.97 -10.69 -2.73
N PRO A 360 -31.68 -9.91 -1.88
CA PRO A 360 -31.11 -9.31 -0.68
C PRO A 360 -30.49 -10.30 0.30
N TRP A 361 -31.05 -11.52 0.40
CA TRP A 361 -30.48 -12.58 1.24
C TRP A 361 -29.08 -12.98 0.77
N ARG A 362 -28.87 -13.08 -0.55
CA ARG A 362 -27.59 -13.45 -1.14
C ARG A 362 -26.56 -12.34 -1.02
N MET A 363 -27.00 -11.08 -1.16
CA MET A 363 -26.16 -9.91 -0.88
C MET A 363 -25.69 -9.86 0.56
N CYS A 364 -26.58 -10.14 1.52
CA CYS A 364 -26.21 -10.21 2.94
C CYS A 364 -25.21 -11.34 3.21
N GLN A 365 -25.46 -12.54 2.68
CA GLN A 365 -24.54 -13.67 2.83
C GLN A 365 -23.14 -13.35 2.29
N LEU A 366 -23.05 -12.83 1.06
CA LEU A 366 -21.79 -12.49 0.42
C LEU A 366 -21.05 -11.37 1.19
N GLY A 367 -21.80 -10.37 1.66
CA GLY A 367 -21.27 -9.28 2.49
C GLY A 367 -20.71 -9.75 3.83
N GLU A 368 -21.41 -10.62 4.55
CA GLU A 368 -20.95 -11.14 5.85
C GLU A 368 -19.76 -12.10 5.70
N THR A 369 -19.77 -12.99 4.69
CA THR A 369 -18.60 -13.84 4.41
C THR A 369 -17.38 -12.99 4.05
N GLY A 370 -17.56 -11.94 3.25
CA GLY A 370 -16.50 -10.98 2.94
C GLY A 370 -15.99 -10.25 4.19
N ARG A 371 -16.88 -9.77 5.06
CA ARG A 371 -16.52 -9.12 6.33
C ARG A 371 -15.73 -10.06 7.23
N GLN A 372 -16.17 -11.31 7.38
CA GLN A 372 -15.50 -12.31 8.19
C GLN A 372 -14.09 -12.59 7.66
N PHE A 373 -13.94 -12.75 6.35
CA PHE A 373 -12.64 -12.96 5.71
C PHE A 373 -11.67 -11.81 6.01
N VAL A 374 -12.11 -10.56 5.84
CA VAL A 374 -11.27 -9.39 6.13
C VAL A 374 -10.88 -9.34 7.59
N ARG A 375 -11.82 -9.57 8.51
CA ARG A 375 -11.52 -9.61 9.96
C ARG A 375 -10.48 -10.69 10.30
N GLN A 376 -10.54 -11.86 9.67
CA GLN A 376 -9.65 -12.98 9.96
C GLN A 376 -8.27 -12.85 9.32
N ARG A 377 -8.14 -12.16 8.18
CA ARG A 377 -6.91 -12.18 7.37
C ARG A 377 -6.30 -10.82 7.08
N HIS A 378 -7.08 -9.76 7.20
CA HIS A 378 -6.71 -8.40 6.79
C HIS A 378 -7.08 -7.35 7.84
N ASP A 379 -7.35 -7.73 9.09
CA ASP A 379 -7.40 -6.74 10.16
C ASP A 379 -5.97 -6.26 10.49
N TRP A 380 -5.83 -5.02 10.95
CA TRP A 380 -4.52 -4.50 11.35
C TRP A 380 -3.86 -5.32 12.46
N SER A 381 -4.64 -5.96 13.34
CA SER A 381 -4.11 -6.91 14.34
C SER A 381 -3.43 -8.12 13.71
N VAL A 382 -3.95 -8.63 12.58
CA VAL A 382 -3.34 -9.74 11.83
C VAL A 382 -2.01 -9.31 11.22
N ALA A 383 -1.98 -8.14 10.58
CA ALA A 383 -0.74 -7.59 10.02
C ALA A 383 0.29 -7.31 11.12
N ALA A 384 -0.14 -6.78 12.28
CA ALA A 384 0.75 -6.57 13.42
C ALA A 384 1.31 -7.89 13.95
N GLN A 385 0.50 -8.95 14.07
CA GLN A 385 0.98 -10.28 14.48
C GLN A 385 2.01 -10.85 13.49
N GLN A 386 1.77 -10.72 12.18
CA GLN A 386 2.73 -11.15 11.16
C GLN A 386 4.05 -10.38 11.30
N LEU A 387 4.00 -9.07 11.54
CA LEU A 387 5.19 -8.24 11.76
C LEU A 387 5.93 -8.61 13.05
N MET A 388 5.21 -8.82 14.16
CA MET A 388 5.79 -9.26 15.43
C MET A 388 6.50 -10.61 15.29
N ASN A 389 5.97 -11.55 14.49
CA ASN A 389 6.64 -12.82 14.22
C ASN A 389 7.99 -12.63 13.48
N VAL A 390 8.08 -11.63 12.59
CA VAL A 390 9.36 -11.24 11.95
C VAL A 390 10.29 -10.60 12.98
N HIS A 391 9.78 -9.71 13.83
CA HIS A 391 10.55 -9.07 14.91
C HIS A 391 11.14 -10.09 15.90
N ILE A 392 10.37 -11.10 16.32
CA ILE A 392 10.83 -12.16 17.22
C ILE A 392 12.01 -12.91 16.59
N ARG A 393 11.89 -13.34 15.32
CA ARG A 393 12.98 -14.01 14.60
C ARG A 393 14.21 -13.12 14.50
N LEU A 394 14.03 -11.84 14.17
CA LEU A 394 15.14 -10.89 14.07
C LEU A 394 15.86 -10.69 15.42
N SER A 395 15.10 -10.60 16.52
CA SER A 395 15.66 -10.39 17.87
C SER A 395 16.48 -11.57 18.40
N GLN A 396 16.30 -12.76 17.81
CA GLN A 396 17.08 -13.96 18.13
C GLN A 396 18.42 -13.99 17.40
N LEU A 397 18.64 -13.11 16.41
CA LEU A 397 19.90 -13.01 15.69
C LEU A 397 20.89 -12.16 16.49
N GLY A 398 22.07 -12.70 16.74
CA GLY A 398 23.22 -11.91 17.22
C GLY A 398 23.82 -11.04 16.11
N PRO A 399 24.90 -10.30 16.40
CA PRO A 399 25.69 -9.63 15.37
C PRO A 399 26.08 -10.63 14.27
N ILE A 400 25.93 -10.24 13.02
CA ILE A 400 26.17 -11.14 11.88
C ILE A 400 27.67 -11.48 11.84
N GLU A 401 28.03 -12.72 12.17
CA GLU A 401 29.37 -13.25 11.94
C GLU A 401 29.62 -13.32 10.43
N ALA A 402 30.83 -12.95 9.99
CA ALA A 402 31.15 -12.87 8.58
C ALA A 402 30.95 -14.24 7.92
N MET A 403 29.98 -14.37 7.00
CA MET A 403 30.05 -15.42 5.99
C MET A 403 31.34 -15.20 5.22
N ASP A 404 32.27 -16.14 5.39
CA ASP A 404 33.56 -16.18 4.72
C ASP A 404 33.33 -16.14 3.20
N THR A 405 33.53 -14.98 2.59
CA THR A 405 33.55 -14.79 1.13
C THR A 405 34.82 -15.40 0.49
N ALA A 406 35.45 -16.37 1.16
CA ALA A 406 36.67 -17.05 0.73
C ALA A 406 36.43 -18.29 -0.16
N LEU A 407 35.18 -18.70 -0.43
CA LEU A 407 34.90 -19.92 -1.21
C LEU A 407 34.44 -19.72 -2.67
N LEU A 408 34.46 -18.51 -3.21
CA LEU A 408 34.22 -18.27 -4.67
C LEU A 408 35.48 -17.98 -5.47
N GLY A 409 36.66 -18.17 -4.87
CA GLY A 409 37.95 -17.88 -5.52
C GLY A 409 38.90 -19.06 -5.48
N ARG A 410 38.53 -20.22 -6.04
CA ARG A 410 39.51 -21.25 -6.46
C ARG A 410 38.89 -22.32 -7.38
N SER A 411 39.59 -22.56 -8.49
CA SER A 411 39.34 -23.53 -9.57
C SER A 411 38.21 -23.12 -10.52
N VAL A 412 38.47 -22.82 -11.79
CA VAL A 412 39.16 -23.69 -12.76
C VAL A 412 40.13 -22.89 -13.64
N LYS A 413 41.31 -23.48 -13.86
CA LYS A 413 42.34 -23.08 -14.82
C LYS A 413 41.87 -23.27 -16.26
#